data_AF-A0A1J5AWQ7-F1
#
_entry.id   AF-A0A1J5AWQ7-F1
#
_cell.length_a   1.000
_cell.length_b   1.000
_cell.length_c   1.000
_cell.angle_alpha   90.00
_cell.angle_beta   90.00
_cell.angle_gamma   90.00
#
_symmetry.space_group_name_H-M   'P 1'
#
loop_
_entity.id
_entity.type
_entity.pdbx_description
1 polymer ?
#
loop_
_entity_poly.entity_id
_entity_poly.type
_entity_poly.pdbx_seq_one_letter_code
_entity_poly.pdbx_strand_id
1 'polypeptide(L)' 'MKNYQCSKCGTALQSDKTPSAFNCPKGGHHQWTDLGEVGPNNYQCKKCGLLLKSKNTPSAFNCPSGGHHQWTKL' A
#
# COMPACT_ATOMS: atom_id res chain seq x y z
N MET A 1 -6.80 -11.35 -5.17
CA MET A 1 -6.23 -10.66 -3.99
C MET A 1 -5.21 -9.61 -4.39
N LYS A 2 -5.33 -8.40 -3.83
CA LYS A 2 -4.46 -7.24 -4.10
C LYS A 2 -3.94 -6.64 -2.80
N ASN A 3 -2.80 -5.94 -2.88
CA ASN A 3 -2.27 -5.14 -1.78
C ASN A 3 -2.89 -3.74 -1.82
N TYR A 4 -3.41 -3.28 -0.68
CA TYR A 4 -3.91 -1.92 -0.52
C TYR A 4 -3.12 -1.20 0.57
N GLN A 5 -2.90 0.11 0.40
CA GLN A 5 -2.41 0.97 1.46
C GLN A 5 -3.20 2.27 1.53
N CYS A 6 -3.54 2.70 2.73
CA CYS A 6 -4.12 4.01 2.97
C CYS A 6 -3.02 5.06 3.01
N SER A 7 -3.11 6.07 2.15
CA SER A 7 -2.14 7.17 2.09
C SER A 7 -2.15 8.07 3.33
N LYS A 8 -3.28 8.12 4.06
CA LYS A 8 -3.43 8.96 5.26
C LYS A 8 -2.80 8.34 6.50
N CYS A 9 -3.15 7.09 6.79
CA CYS A 9 -2.75 6.41 8.03
C CYS A 9 -1.67 5.34 7.84
N GLY A 10 -1.27 5.04 6.60
CA GLY A 10 -0.24 4.07 6.29
C GLY A 10 -0.65 2.60 6.45
N THR A 11 -1.87 2.33 6.94
CA THR A 11 -2.43 0.97 7.05
C THR A 11 -2.33 0.26 5.71
N ALA A 12 -1.73 -0.93 5.71
CA ALA A 12 -1.63 -1.78 4.54
C ALA A 12 -2.29 -3.13 4.81
N LEU A 13 -2.99 -3.68 3.83
CA LEU A 13 -3.69 -4.96 3.95
C LEU A 13 -3.86 -5.63 2.58
N GLN A 14 -4.14 -6.94 2.60
CA GLN A 14 -4.47 -7.71 1.42
C GLN A 14 -5.97 -7.98 1.38
N SER A 15 -6.59 -7.79 0.21
CA SER A 15 -8.03 -8.03 0.05
C SER A 15 -8.37 -8.35 -1.41
N ASP A 16 -9.42 -9.14 -1.62
CA ASP A 16 -9.97 -9.41 -2.96
C ASP A 16 -10.82 -8.26 -3.51
N LYS A 17 -11.33 -7.40 -2.61
CA LYS A 17 -12.11 -6.21 -2.95
C LYS A 17 -11.48 -4.97 -2.33
N THR A 18 -11.81 -3.80 -2.85
CA THR A 18 -11.38 -2.53 -2.24
C THR A 18 -11.81 -2.50 -0.76
N PRO A 19 -10.92 -2.16 0.19
CA PRO A 19 -11.26 -2.18 1.60
C PRO A 19 -12.26 -1.09 1.97
N SER A 20 -12.92 -1.23 3.12
CA SER A 20 -13.86 -0.22 3.62
C SER A 20 -13.19 1.15 3.71
N ALA A 21 -13.87 2.18 3.21
CA ALA A 21 -13.41 3.56 3.30
C ALA A 21 -13.60 4.15 4.70
N PHE A 22 -14.38 3.52 5.60
CA PHE A 22 -14.74 4.10 6.89
C PHE A 22 -13.71 3.83 7.99
N ASN A 23 -13.76 4.63 9.06
CA ASN A 23 -12.95 4.49 10.27
C ASN A 23 -11.44 4.60 10.02
N CYS A 24 -11.02 5.64 9.29
CA CYS A 24 -9.61 5.98 9.21
C CYS A 24 -9.14 6.55 10.56
N PRO A 25 -8.08 6.02 11.19
CA PRO A 25 -7.60 6.51 12.48
C PRO A 25 -7.02 7.93 12.41
N LYS A 26 -6.73 8.43 11.19
CA LYS A 26 -6.37 9.83 10.93
C LYS A 26 -7.58 10.72 10.63
N GLY A 27 -8.79 10.24 10.95
CA GLY A 27 -10.06 10.94 10.75
C GLY A 27 -10.66 10.78 9.34
N GLY A 28 -11.98 10.86 9.25
CA GLY A 28 -12.74 10.76 7.99
C GLY A 28 -12.57 9.39 7.30
N HIS A 29 -12.52 9.41 5.98
CA HIS A 29 -12.38 8.19 5.17
C HIS A 29 -10.92 7.83 4.88
N HIS A 30 -10.66 6.53 4.71
CA HIS A 30 -9.42 6.00 4.15
C HIS A 30 -9.27 6.42 2.69
N GLN A 31 -8.03 6.66 2.29
CA GLN A 31 -7.66 6.92 0.89
C GLN A 31 -6.79 5.75 0.42
N TRP A 32 -7.47 4.68 0.00
CA TRP A 32 -6.81 3.46 -0.44
C TRP A 32 -6.13 3.65 -1.78
N THR A 33 -4.91 3.15 -1.87
CA THR A 33 -4.18 2.96 -3.12
C THR A 33 -4.01 1.48 -3.35
N ASP A 34 -4.41 1.02 -4.54
CA ASP A 34 -4.09 -0.32 -5.02
C ASP A 34 -2.59 -0.37 -5.37
N LEU A 35 -1.83 -1.13 -4.60
CA LEU A 35 -0.41 -1.33 -4.81
C LEU A 35 -0.12 -2.48 -5.78
N GLY A 36 -1.13 -3.21 -6.25
CA GLY A 36 -1.01 -4.28 -7.23
C GLY A 36 -1.26 -5.67 -6.65
N GLU A 37 -1.22 -6.67 -7.53
CA GLU A 37 -1.50 -8.06 -7.20
C GLU A 37 -0.50 -8.64 -6.20
N VAL A 38 -1.01 -9.43 -5.26
CA VAL A 38 -0.14 -10.24 -4.38
C VAL A 38 0.58 -11.28 -5.22
N GLY A 39 1.86 -11.53 -4.92
CA GLY A 39 2.68 -12.50 -5.65
C GLY A 39 3.94 -12.88 -4.87
N PRO A 40 4.88 -13.62 -5.49
CA PRO A 40 5.95 -14.27 -4.75
C PRO A 40 7.10 -13.35 -4.34
N ASN A 41 7.26 -12.19 -5.00
CA ASN A 41 8.41 -11.33 -4.79
C ASN A 41 8.20 -10.42 -3.57
N ASN A 42 9.22 -10.24 -2.74
CA ASN A 42 9.20 -9.30 -1.64
C ASN A 42 9.66 -7.92 -2.13
N TYR A 43 8.96 -6.88 -1.70
CA TYR A 43 9.33 -5.49 -1.96
C TYR A 43 9.29 -4.69 -0.67
N GLN A 44 10.22 -3.75 -0.54
CA GLN A 44 10.25 -2.79 0.55
C GLN A 44 10.30 -1.37 0.02
N CYS A 45 9.46 -0.49 0.56
CA CYS A 45 9.55 0.94 0.28
C CYS A 45 10.62 1.58 1.18
N LYS A 46 11.62 2.24 0.59
CA LYS A 46 12.69 2.94 1.33
C LYS A 46 12.18 4.13 2.16
N LYS A 47 11.05 4.74 1.76
CA LYS A 47 10.52 5.95 2.42
C LYS A 47 9.66 5.65 3.64
N CYS A 48 8.66 4.77 3.48
CA CYS A 48 7.69 4.47 4.53
C CYS A 48 7.94 3.13 5.23
N GLY A 49 8.95 2.36 4.81
CA GLY A 49 9.28 1.06 5.40
C GLY A 49 8.28 -0.05 5.09
N LEU A 50 7.24 0.19 4.28
CA LEU A 50 6.25 -0.82 3.94
C LEU A 50 6.91 -2.03 3.26
N LEU A 51 6.75 -3.19 3.87
CA LEU A 51 7.14 -4.50 3.34
C LEU A 51 5.89 -5.21 2.82
N LEU A 52 5.92 -5.70 1.58
CA LEU A 52 4.82 -6.48 1.01
C LEU A 52 5.30 -7.51 -0.01
N LYS A 53 4.40 -8.46 -0.30
CA LYS A 53 4.56 -9.45 -1.36
C LYS A 53 3.77 -9.05 -2.60
N SER A 54 4.41 -8.96 -3.76
CA SER A 54 3.74 -8.62 -5.02
C SER A 54 4.27 -9.40 -6.22
N LYS A 55 3.39 -9.57 -7.22
CA LYS A 55 3.72 -10.23 -8.48
C LYS A 55 4.66 -9.36 -9.32
N ASN A 56 4.35 -8.07 -9.43
CA ASN A 56 5.11 -7.07 -10.18
C ASN A 56 5.60 -5.95 -9.25
N THR A 57 6.33 -4.97 -9.78
CA THR A 57 6.68 -3.76 -9.03
C THR A 57 5.39 -3.09 -8.54
N PRO A 58 5.25 -2.79 -7.23
CA PRO A 58 4.02 -2.21 -6.72
C PRO A 58 3.80 -0.77 -7.21
N SER A 59 2.58 -0.27 -7.11
CA SER A 59 2.25 1.11 -7.46
C SER A 59 3.17 2.09 -6.72
N ALA A 60 3.65 3.11 -7.44
CA ALA A 60 4.52 4.12 -6.88
C ALA A 60 3.74 5.25 -6.18
N PHE A 61 2.42 5.31 -6.29
CA PHE A 61 1.65 6.50 -5.86
C PHE A 61 1.28 6.51 -4.38
N ASN A 62 1.05 7.72 -3.86
CA ASN A 62 0.41 7.98 -2.57
C ASN A 62 1.11 7.34 -1.36
N CYS A 63 2.44 7.45 -1.33
CA CYS A 63 3.21 7.03 -0.17
C CYS A 63 2.77 7.82 1.07
N PRO A 64 2.50 7.18 2.23
CA PRO A 64 2.08 7.88 3.44
C PRO A 64 3.19 8.79 4.02
N SER A 65 4.45 8.57 3.63
CA SER A 65 5.57 9.48 3.91
C SER A 65 5.69 10.63 2.88
N GLY A 66 4.67 10.83 2.04
CA GLY A 66 4.58 11.86 1.01
C GLY A 66 5.14 11.43 -0.36
N GLY A 67 4.57 11.97 -1.44
CA GLY A 67 5.01 11.74 -2.81
C GLY A 67 4.90 10.27 -3.26
N HIS A 68 5.91 9.79 -4.01
CA HIS A 68 5.94 8.43 -4.51
C HIS A 68 6.69 7.44 -3.60
N HIS A 69 6.28 6.18 -3.63
CA HIS A 69 7.03 5.05 -3.10
C HIS A 69 8.35 4.88 -3.83
N GLN A 70 9.36 4.38 -3.10
CA GLN A 70 10.66 4.00 -3.65
C GLN A 70 10.90 2.54 -3.35
N TRP A 71 10.50 1.68 -4.27
CA TRP A 71 10.54 0.23 -4.09
C TRP A 71 11.95 -0.33 -4.29
N THR A 72 12.32 -1.23 -3.40
CA THR A 72 13.47 -2.14 -3.56
C THR A 72 12.91 -3.55 -3.60
N LYS A 73 13.27 -4.32 -4.63
CA LYS A 73 13.01 -5.76 -4.65
C LYS A 73 14.02 -6.44 -3.73
N LEU A 74 13.55 -7.29 -2.83
CA LEU A 74 14.36 -8.07 -1.90
C LEU A 74 14.63 -9.47 -2.44
#